data_AF-A0A3D5MG95-F1
#
_entry.id   AF-A0A3D5MG95-F1
#
_cell.length_a   1.000
_cell.length_b   1.000
_cell.length_c   1.000
_cell.angle_alpha   90.00
_cell.angle_beta   90.00
_cell.angle_gamma   90.00
#
_symmetry.space_group_name_H-M   'P 1'
#
loop_
_entity.id
_entity.type
_entity.pdbx_description
1 polymer ?
#
loop_
_entity_poly.entity_id
_entity_poly.type
_entity_poly.pdbx_seq_one_letter_code
_entity_poly.pdbx_strand_id
1 'polypeptide(L)' 'MARVISNESELERFKATRVTALYRLDLIEKGAQLTYDDGMPVDMASEAQRLKDQVADMDRRIARLEAAQKP' A
#
# COMPACT_ATOMS: atom_id res chain seq x y z
N MET A 1 -26.05 0.13 8.41
CA MET A 1 -25.30 0.86 9.46
C MET A 1 -23.91 1.14 8.93
N ALA A 2 -23.52 2.42 8.77
CA ALA A 2 -22.17 2.76 8.37
C ALA A 2 -21.21 2.46 9.53
N ARG A 3 -20.14 1.71 9.28
CA ARG A 3 -19.12 1.39 10.30
C ARG A 3 -18.41 2.69 10.67
N VAL A 4 -18.53 3.15 11.91
CA VAL A 4 -17.70 4.25 12.41
C VAL A 4 -16.26 3.74 12.44
N ILE A 5 -15.43 4.35 11.62
CA ILE A 5 -14.00 4.07 11.54
C ILE A 5 -13.30 5.06 12.46
N SER A 6 -12.62 4.58 13.51
CA SER A 6 -11.77 5.42 14.34
C SER A 6 -10.43 5.69 13.65
N ASN A 7 -9.77 6.81 13.99
CA ASN A 7 -8.44 7.16 13.47
C ASN A 7 -7.39 6.08 13.75
N GLU A 8 -7.45 5.42 14.91
CA GLU A 8 -6.59 4.29 15.26
C GLU A 8 -6.83 3.11 14.31
N SER A 9 -8.10 2.76 14.06
CA SER A 9 -8.43 1.70 13.11
C SER A 9 -8.03 2.03 11.67
N GLU A 10 -7.97 3.31 11.32
CA GLU A 10 -7.52 3.77 10.00
C GLU A 10 -5.99 3.76 9.88
N LEU A 11 -5.29 4.19 10.92
CA LEU A 11 -3.83 4.13 11.01
C LEU A 11 -3.34 2.68 10.82
N GLU A 12 -3.93 1.73 11.53
CA GLU A 12 -3.57 0.31 11.42
C GLU A 12 -3.85 -0.24 10.01
N ARG A 13 -4.95 0.17 9.37
CA ARG A 13 -5.23 -0.23 7.98
C ARG A 13 -4.21 0.33 7.00
N PHE A 14 -3.78 1.59 7.16
CA PHE A 14 -2.73 2.15 6.30
C PHE A 14 -1.38 1.49 6.53
N LYS A 15 -1.01 1.18 7.79
CA LYS A 15 0.20 0.42 8.10
C LYS A 15 0.20 -0.96 7.44
N ALA A 16 -0.89 -1.73 7.59
CA ALA A 16 -1.02 -3.05 6.97
C ALA A 16 -0.96 -2.99 5.43
N THR A 17 -1.64 -2.00 4.84
CA THR A 17 -1.63 -1.78 3.39
C THR A 17 -0.23 -1.46 2.88
N ARG A 18 0.49 -0.58 3.59
CA ARG A 18 1.87 -0.20 3.29
C ARG A 18 2.82 -1.41 3.33
N VAL A 19 2.75 -2.22 4.39
CA VAL A 19 3.58 -3.44 4.52
C VAL A 19 3.33 -4.39 3.35
N THR A 20 2.05 -4.57 2.97
CA THR A 20 1.70 -5.41 1.83
C THR A 20 2.27 -4.87 0.52
N ALA A 21 2.22 -3.56 0.28
CA ALA A 21 2.79 -2.95 -0.91
C ALA A 21 4.32 -3.09 -0.97
N LEU A 22 5.01 -2.93 0.16
CA LEU A 22 6.46 -3.18 0.27
C LEU A 22 6.83 -4.64 -0.01
N TYR A 23 6.04 -5.58 0.53
CA TYR A 23 6.26 -7.00 0.25
C TYR A 23 6.10 -7.32 -1.25
N ARG A 24 5.11 -6.72 -1.92
CA ARG A 24 4.95 -6.88 -3.38
C ARG A 24 6.12 -6.29 -4.14
N LEU A 25 6.63 -5.13 -3.75
CA LEU A 25 7.83 -4.55 -4.36
C LEU A 25 9.05 -5.47 -4.25
N ASP A 26 9.28 -6.06 -3.07
CA ASP A 26 10.34 -7.04 -2.85
C ASP A 26 10.18 -8.29 -3.73
N LEU A 27 8.94 -8.78 -3.92
CA LEU A 27 8.69 -9.88 -4.85
C LEU A 27 9.01 -9.50 -6.31
N ILE A 28 8.64 -8.30 -6.75
CA ILE A 28 8.96 -7.81 -8.10
C ILE A 28 10.47 -7.71 -8.29
N GLU A 29 11.20 -7.18 -7.29
CA GLU A 29 12.66 -7.10 -7.31
C GLU A 29 13.30 -8.50 -7.41
N LYS A 30 12.68 -9.52 -6.80
CA LYS A 30 13.07 -10.93 -6.92
C LYS A 30 12.65 -11.61 -8.23
N GLY A 31 12.03 -10.88 -9.15
CA GLY A 31 11.66 -11.36 -10.48
C GLY A 31 10.26 -11.95 -10.59
N ALA A 32 9.37 -11.72 -9.62
CA ALA A 32 7.97 -12.12 -9.74
C ALA A 32 7.33 -11.52 -10.99
N GLN A 33 6.49 -12.31 -11.65
CA GLN A 33 5.71 -11.90 -12.82
C GLN A 33 4.22 -11.98 -12.48
N LEU A 34 3.45 -11.04 -13.02
CA LEU A 34 2.00 -11.00 -12.87
C LEU A 34 1.34 -11.05 -14.25
N THR A 35 0.17 -11.64 -14.30
CA THR A 35 -0.72 -11.62 -15.45
C THR A 35 -2.06 -11.03 -15.01
N TYR A 36 -2.73 -10.32 -15.93
CA TYR A 36 -4.14 -9.99 -15.77
C TYR A 36 -5.00 -11.26 -15.85
N ASP A 37 -6.28 -11.15 -15.51
CA ASP A 37 -7.21 -12.28 -15.52
C ASP A 37 -7.41 -12.89 -16.93
N ASP A 38 -7.14 -12.12 -17.99
CA ASP A 38 -7.15 -12.57 -19.39
C ASP A 38 -5.84 -13.24 -19.83
N GLY A 39 -4.87 -13.38 -18.93
CA GLY A 39 -3.56 -13.98 -19.18
C GLY A 39 -2.53 -13.03 -19.79
N MET A 40 -2.88 -11.78 -20.09
CA MET A 40 -1.91 -10.80 -20.59
C MET A 40 -0.87 -10.45 -19.51
N PRO A 41 0.43 -10.32 -19.86
CA PRO A 41 1.45 -9.95 -18.89
C PRO A 41 1.25 -8.51 -18.40
N VAL A 42 1.48 -8.31 -17.11
CA VAL A 42 1.55 -6.97 -16.51
C VAL A 42 2.91 -6.36 -16.82
N ASP A 43 2.94 -5.07 -17.15
CA ASP A 43 4.20 -4.31 -17.15
C ASP A 43 4.70 -4.13 -15.71
N MET A 44 5.68 -4.95 -15.35
CA MET A 44 6.23 -4.98 -13.99
C MET A 44 6.96 -3.69 -13.60
N ALA A 45 7.47 -2.91 -14.56
CA ALA A 45 8.08 -1.62 -14.27
C ALA A 45 7.02 -0.59 -13.87
N SER A 46 5.92 -0.55 -14.62
CA SER A 46 4.76 0.27 -14.29
C SER A 46 4.12 -0.15 -12.97
N GLU A 47 3.98 -1.46 -12.71
CA GLU A 47 3.43 -1.95 -11.45
C GLU A 47 4.33 -1.62 -10.24
N ALA A 48 5.65 -1.73 -10.40
CA ALA A 48 6.59 -1.29 -9.37
C ALA A 48 6.45 0.21 -9.09
N GLN A 49 6.31 1.05 -10.12
CA GLN A 49 6.10 2.49 -9.91
C GLN A 49 4.77 2.76 -9.19
N ARG A 50 3.68 2.10 -9.59
CA ARG A 50 2.37 2.21 -8.93
C ARG A 50 2.45 1.87 -7.44
N LEU A 51 3.17 0.80 -7.08
CA LEU A 51 3.36 0.39 -5.69
C LEU A 51 4.22 1.39 -4.90
N LYS A 52 5.26 1.97 -5.51
CA LYS A 52 6.06 3.03 -4.87
C LYS A 52 5.22 4.26 -4.56
N ASP A 53 4.38 4.68 -5.51
CA ASP A 53 3.48 5.82 -5.32
C ASP A 53 2.44 5.53 -4.21
N GLN A 54 1.93 4.30 -4.17
CA GLN A 54 1.03 3.85 -3.11
C GLN A 54 1.72 3.89 -1.73
N VAL A 55 2.96 3.42 -1.62
CA VAL A 55 3.74 3.47 -0.36
C VAL A 55 3.95 4.93 0.09
N ALA A 56 4.38 5.80 -0.83
CA ALA A 56 4.60 7.21 -0.52
C ALA A 56 3.32 7.92 -0.06
N ASP A 57 2.17 7.56 -0.64
CA ASP A 57 0.89 8.09 -0.18
C ASP A 57 0.52 7.59 1.22
N MET A 58 0.70 6.30 1.50
CA MET A 58 0.46 5.72 2.83
C MET A 58 1.38 6.34 3.88
N ASP A 59 2.66 6.55 3.57
CA ASP A 59 3.61 7.22 4.47
C ASP A 59 3.11 8.60 4.89
N ARG A 60 2.63 9.41 3.94
CA ARG A 60 2.05 10.73 4.24
C ARG A 60 0.81 10.63 5.13
N ARG A 61 -0.08 9.68 4.89
CA ARG A 61 -1.32 9.50 5.69
C ARG A 61 -1.02 9.01 7.09
N ILE A 62 -0.12 8.03 7.22
CA ILE A 62 0.36 7.50 8.50
C ILE A 62 0.96 8.63 9.33
N ALA A 63 1.89 9.41 8.76
CA ALA A 63 2.53 10.51 9.48
C ALA A 63 1.53 11.56 9.99
N ARG A 64 0.50 11.88 9.20
CA ARG A 64 -0.58 12.80 9.61
C ARG A 64 -1.40 12.24 10.78
N LEU A 65 -1.79 10.97 10.71
CA LEU A 65 -2.59 10.32 11.74
C LEU A 65 -1.80 10.12 13.05
N GLU A 66 -0.51 9.79 12.94
CA GLU A 66 0.38 9.68 14.10
C GLU A 66 0.61 11.04 14.76
N ALA A 67 0.76 12.12 13.97
CA ALA A 67 0.85 13.47 14.51
C ALA A 67 -0.43 13.90 15.23
N ALA A 68 -1.60 13.53 14.71
CA ALA A 68 -2.89 13.85 15.32
C ALA A 68 -3.21 13.06 16.60
N GLN A 69 -2.45 12.01 16.91
CA GLN A 69 -2.57 11.22 18.15
C GLN A 69 -1.62 11.66 19.25
N LYS A 70 -0.68 12.58 18.96
CA LYS A 70 0.17 13.16 19.99
C LYS A 70 -0.66 14.12 20.85
N PRO A 71 -0.56 14.06 22.19
CA PRO A 71 -1.30 14.92 23.10
C PRO A 71 -0.91 16.40 22.98
#